data_AF-A0A2G2DUN8-F1
#
_entry.id   AF-A0A2G2DUN8-F1
#
_cell.length_a   1.000
_cell.length_b   1.000
_cell.length_c   1.000
_cell.angle_alpha   90.00
_cell.angle_beta   90.00
_cell.angle_gamma   90.00
#
_symmetry.space_group_name_H-M   'P 1'
#
loop_
_entity.id
_entity.type
_entity.pdbx_description
1 polymer ?
#
loop_
_entity_poly.entity_id
_entity_poly.type
_entity_poly.pdbx_seq_one_letter_code
_entity_poly.pdbx_strand_id
1 'polypeptide(L)'
;MQKEYDLSLPVAEAKNPLVLGKLLSIETLFRLNPHWMLESVEEENGNFEAHLKDHVTEQEFSLSGTIAAPEKGRLVVTLDHEIYQSIEIFTTKENLMGVVTYGCTEEELTEEVERHVVLWLRSVKEYLRMYLKESLNAKIFRYVMNKIVLTMTPSQRKISLMLIRITVVEIIVILFIVVGYVIFVLK
;
A
#
# COMPACT_ATOMS: atom_id res chain seq x y z
N MET A 1 -13.90 1.22 18.88
CA MET A 1 -14.62 2.19 18.02
C MET A 1 -14.47 1.82 16.55
N GLN A 2 -15.49 1.96 15.70
CA GLN A 2 -15.42 1.62 14.26
C GLN A 2 -15.50 2.88 13.39
N LYS A 3 -14.60 3.03 12.41
CA LYS A 3 -14.63 4.09 11.39
C LYS A 3 -14.63 3.48 9.98
N GLU A 4 -15.41 4.07 9.08
CA GLU A 4 -15.48 3.67 7.68
C GLU A 4 -14.77 4.68 6.78
N TYR A 5 -14.07 4.18 5.77
CA TYR A 5 -13.29 4.95 4.82
C TYR A 5 -13.68 4.54 3.40
N ASP A 6 -14.25 5.47 2.63
CA ASP A 6 -14.40 5.27 1.20
C ASP A 6 -13.04 5.42 0.52
N LEU A 7 -12.58 4.34 -0.11
CA LEU A 7 -11.33 4.36 -0.86
C LEU A 7 -11.55 4.85 -2.28
N SER A 8 -12.77 5.20 -2.71
CA SER A 8 -13.15 5.77 -4.00
C SER A 8 -12.37 5.15 -5.17
N LEU A 9 -12.29 3.82 -5.15
CA LEU A 9 -11.68 3.01 -6.20
C LEU A 9 -12.81 2.32 -6.94
N PRO A 10 -13.13 2.72 -8.18
CA PRO A 10 -14.22 2.12 -8.92
C PRO A 10 -13.87 0.66 -9.26
N VAL A 11 -14.67 -0.27 -8.76
CA VAL A 11 -14.49 -1.72 -8.98
C VAL A 11 -15.50 -2.24 -10.02
N ALA A 12 -16.61 -1.53 -10.23
CA ALA A 12 -17.66 -1.90 -11.18
C ALA A 12 -17.17 -2.01 -12.63
N GLU A 13 -16.22 -1.18 -13.03
CA GLU A 13 -15.67 -1.12 -14.40
C GLU A 13 -14.53 -2.13 -14.63
N ALA A 14 -14.16 -2.90 -13.61
CA ALA A 14 -13.04 -3.83 -13.67
C ALA A 14 -13.40 -5.07 -14.50
N LYS A 15 -12.58 -5.39 -15.50
CA LYS A 15 -12.74 -6.62 -16.30
C LYS A 15 -12.62 -7.90 -15.46
N ASN A 16 -11.87 -7.85 -14.36
CA ASN A 16 -11.68 -8.99 -13.46
C ASN A 16 -12.06 -8.61 -12.03
N PRO A 17 -12.78 -9.48 -11.31
CA PRO A 17 -13.08 -9.27 -9.90
C PRO A 17 -11.78 -9.33 -9.08
N LEU A 18 -11.62 -8.37 -8.16
CA LEU A 18 -10.53 -8.40 -7.19
C LEU A 18 -10.69 -9.60 -6.25
N VAL A 19 -9.65 -10.43 -6.16
CA VAL A 19 -9.57 -11.50 -5.17
C VAL A 19 -8.61 -11.04 -4.07
N LEU A 20 -9.13 -10.29 -3.09
CA LEU A 20 -8.31 -9.56 -2.12
C LEU A 20 -7.35 -10.47 -1.35
N GLY A 21 -7.82 -11.62 -0.86
CA GLY A 21 -6.97 -12.57 -0.13
C GLY A 21 -5.81 -13.15 -0.94
N LYS A 22 -5.84 -13.08 -2.28
CA LYS A 22 -4.69 -13.46 -3.14
C LYS A 22 -3.74 -12.31 -3.42
N LEU A 23 -4.23 -11.07 -3.36
CA LEU A 23 -3.48 -9.88 -3.72
C LEU A 23 -2.81 -9.21 -2.52
N LEU A 24 -3.42 -9.36 -1.34
CA LEU A 24 -3.00 -8.78 -0.08
C LEU A 24 -2.76 -9.90 0.93
N SER A 25 -1.56 -10.50 0.86
CA SER A 25 -1.04 -11.27 2.00
C SER A 25 -0.79 -10.34 3.19
N ILE A 26 -0.69 -10.90 4.40
CA ILE A 26 -0.37 -10.11 5.59
C ILE A 26 0.95 -9.34 5.42
N GLU A 27 1.95 -9.98 4.82
CA GLU A 27 3.23 -9.38 4.49
C GLU A 27 3.06 -8.15 3.57
N THR A 28 2.29 -8.32 2.50
CA THR A 28 2.02 -7.25 1.53
C THR A 28 1.28 -6.10 2.21
N LEU A 29 0.28 -6.41 3.04
CA LEU A 29 -0.52 -5.42 3.74
C LEU A 29 0.34 -4.56 4.66
N PHE A 30 1.21 -5.15 5.48
CA PHE A 30 2.10 -4.40 6.35
C PHE A 30 3.21 -3.66 5.59
N ARG A 31 3.77 -4.25 4.54
CA ARG A 31 4.75 -3.55 3.68
C ARG A 31 4.18 -2.34 2.94
N LEU A 32 2.86 -2.28 2.77
CA LEU A 32 2.15 -1.12 2.20
C LEU A 32 1.96 0.02 3.23
N ASN A 33 2.21 -0.21 4.51
CA ASN A 33 2.21 0.85 5.50
C ASN A 33 3.41 1.80 5.24
N PRO A 34 3.20 3.12 5.16
CA PRO A 34 4.27 4.07 4.85
C PRO A 34 5.26 4.29 6.01
N HIS A 35 4.89 3.94 7.25
CA HIS A 35 5.70 4.18 8.44
C HIS A 35 6.38 2.92 8.97
N TRP A 36 5.79 1.75 8.72
CA TRP A 36 6.33 0.49 9.25
C TRP A 36 7.32 -0.16 8.29
N MET A 37 8.37 -0.70 8.89
CA MET A 37 9.30 -1.61 8.25
C MET A 37 9.03 -3.01 8.79
N LEU A 38 8.65 -3.93 7.90
CA LEU A 38 8.46 -5.33 8.23
C LEU A 38 9.80 -6.05 8.20
N GLU A 39 10.21 -6.57 9.36
CA GLU A 39 11.45 -7.32 9.53
C GLU A 39 11.24 -8.80 9.25
N SER A 40 10.23 -9.39 9.89
CA SER A 40 9.81 -10.77 9.66
C SER A 40 8.31 -10.92 9.89
N VAL A 41 7.73 -11.93 9.24
CA VAL A 41 6.36 -12.36 9.46
C VAL A 41 6.29 -13.87 9.41
N GLU A 42 5.66 -14.44 10.41
CA GLU A 42 5.33 -15.85 10.48
C GLU A 42 3.81 -15.98 10.34
N GLU A 43 3.35 -16.81 9.41
CA GLU A 43 1.93 -17.04 9.17
C GLU A 43 1.66 -18.55 9.21
N GLU A 44 0.76 -18.96 10.11
CA GLU A 44 0.36 -20.35 10.25
C GLU A 44 -1.17 -20.46 10.43
N ASN A 45 -1.83 -21.17 9.52
CA ASN A 45 -3.28 -21.42 9.56
C ASN A 45 -4.15 -20.15 9.70
N GLY A 46 -3.72 -19.04 9.10
CA GLY A 46 -4.43 -17.76 9.16
C GLY A 46 -4.16 -16.96 10.44
N ASN A 47 -3.37 -17.47 11.38
CA ASN A 47 -2.76 -16.67 12.43
C ASN A 47 -1.44 -16.10 11.92
N PHE A 48 -1.05 -14.93 12.41
CA PHE A 48 0.25 -14.36 12.09
C PHE A 48 0.90 -13.72 13.30
N GLU A 49 2.22 -13.64 13.26
CA GLU A 49 3.06 -12.82 14.11
C GLU A 49 4.02 -12.03 13.22
N ALA A 50 4.00 -10.70 13.35
CA ALA A 50 4.79 -9.79 12.54
C ALA A 50 5.68 -8.93 13.43
N HIS A 51 6.99 -8.97 13.19
CA HIS A 51 7.95 -8.09 13.84
C HIS A 51 8.16 -6.85 12.96
N LEU A 52 7.87 -5.70 13.54
CA LEU A 52 7.80 -4.41 12.86
C LEU A 52 8.70 -3.41 13.55
N LYS A 53 9.20 -2.48 12.75
CA LYS A 53 9.92 -1.31 13.23
C LYS A 53 9.26 -0.05 12.70
N ASP A 54 8.93 0.89 13.57
CA ASP A 54 8.49 2.21 13.15
C ASP A 54 9.71 2.99 12.63
N HIS A 55 9.65 3.42 11.37
CA HIS A 55 10.77 4.11 10.74
C HIS A 55 11.04 5.51 11.34
N VAL A 56 10.02 6.16 11.92
CA VAL A 56 10.13 7.52 12.47
C VAL A 56 10.69 7.48 13.88
N THR A 57 10.18 6.59 14.73
CA THR A 57 10.59 6.49 16.14
C THR A 57 11.73 5.49 16.36
N GLU A 58 12.04 4.68 15.34
CA GLU A 58 12.96 3.53 15.40
C GLU A 58 12.56 2.46 16.43
N GLN A 59 11.33 2.53 16.95
CA GLN A 59 10.83 1.59 17.94
C GLN A 59 10.45 0.26 17.28
N GLU A 60 10.95 -0.82 17.85
CA GLU A 60 10.62 -2.19 17.46
C GLU A 60 9.43 -2.68 18.28
N PHE A 61 8.48 -3.34 17.62
CA PHE A 61 7.27 -3.88 18.22
C PHE A 61 6.78 -5.10 17.44
N SER A 62 5.93 -5.91 18.07
CA SER A 62 5.37 -7.11 17.45
C SER A 62 3.86 -7.01 17.39
N LEU A 63 3.27 -7.42 16.28
CA LEU A 63 1.82 -7.53 16.10
C LEU A 63 1.46 -8.98 15.83
N SER A 64 0.54 -9.51 16.63
CA SER A 64 -0.07 -10.81 16.38
C SER A 64 -1.55 -10.63 16.02
N GLY A 65 -2.11 -11.63 15.33
CA GLY A 65 -3.49 -11.54 14.90
C GLY A 65 -3.92 -12.67 13.98
N THR A 66 -5.09 -12.47 13.36
CA THR A 66 -5.65 -13.42 12.39
C THR A 66 -6.04 -12.71 11.10
N ILE A 67 -5.75 -13.35 9.96
CA ILE A 67 -6.14 -12.91 8.63
C ILE A 67 -7.17 -13.88 8.04
N ALA A 68 -8.29 -13.35 7.57
CA ALA A 68 -9.34 -14.13 6.93
C ALA A 68 -9.82 -13.42 5.66
N ALA A 69 -10.01 -14.20 4.60
CA ALA A 69 -10.62 -13.75 3.36
C ALA A 69 -11.93 -14.53 3.13
N PRO A 70 -13.02 -14.18 3.85
CA PRO A 70 -14.26 -14.97 3.83
C PRO A 70 -14.89 -15.00 2.43
N GLU A 71 -14.68 -13.96 1.63
CA GLU A 71 -15.19 -13.83 0.27
C GLU A 71 -14.11 -13.25 -0.65
N LYS A 72 -14.26 -13.44 -1.97
CA LYS A 72 -13.26 -12.95 -2.95
C LYS A 72 -12.97 -11.45 -2.79
N GLY A 73 -14.02 -10.67 -2.56
CA GLY A 73 -13.93 -9.22 -2.45
C GLY A 73 -13.73 -8.70 -1.03
N ARG A 74 -13.44 -9.54 -0.02
CA ARG A 74 -13.39 -9.15 1.38
C ARG A 74 -12.15 -9.72 2.07
N LEU A 75 -11.43 -8.87 2.79
CA LEU A 75 -10.29 -9.22 3.62
C LEU A 75 -10.52 -8.64 5.01
N VAL A 76 -10.38 -9.47 6.04
CA VAL A 76 -10.51 -9.09 7.45
C VAL A 76 -9.19 -9.45 8.12
N VAL A 77 -8.60 -8.48 8.80
CA VAL A 77 -7.42 -8.67 9.65
C VAL A 77 -7.80 -8.25 11.05
N THR A 78 -7.74 -9.18 11.99
CA THR A 78 -7.95 -8.92 13.41
C THR A 78 -6.59 -8.87 14.07
N LEU A 79 -6.36 -7.86 14.90
CA LEU A 79 -5.08 -7.55 15.51
C LEU A 79 -5.24 -7.63 17.04
N ASP A 80 -4.29 -8.28 17.70
CA ASP A 80 -4.14 -8.26 19.15
C ASP A 80 -3.25 -7.07 19.54
N HIS A 81 -3.76 -5.85 19.33
CA HIS A 81 -3.03 -4.61 19.58
C HIS A 81 -3.92 -3.60 20.28
N GLU A 82 -3.35 -2.83 21.21
CA GLU A 82 -4.10 -1.89 22.07
C GLU A 82 -4.87 -0.84 21.25
N ILE A 83 -4.26 -0.35 20.17
CA ILE A 83 -4.84 0.70 19.33
C ILE A 83 -5.70 0.11 18.20
N TYR A 84 -5.27 -0.99 17.59
CA TYR A 84 -5.89 -1.53 16.38
C TYR A 84 -6.50 -2.89 16.70
N GLN A 85 -7.81 -3.00 16.58
CA GLN A 85 -8.52 -4.25 16.86
C GLN A 85 -8.83 -5.01 15.57
N SER A 86 -9.26 -4.32 14.51
CA SER A 86 -9.43 -4.95 13.21
C SER A 86 -9.36 -3.97 12.05
N ILE A 87 -8.96 -4.48 10.89
CA ILE A 87 -8.94 -3.78 9.61
C ILE A 87 -9.64 -4.67 8.61
N GLU A 88 -10.71 -4.15 8.05
CA GLU A 88 -11.49 -4.81 7.02
C GLU A 88 -11.40 -4.01 5.73
N ILE A 89 -11.15 -4.69 4.62
CA ILE A 89 -11.16 -4.12 3.28
C ILE A 89 -12.13 -4.95 2.45
N PHE A 90 -13.12 -4.29 1.85
CA PHE A 90 -14.11 -4.99 1.04
C PHE A 90 -14.54 -4.22 -0.19
N THR A 91 -14.92 -4.95 -1.23
CA THR A 91 -15.50 -4.38 -2.45
C THR A 91 -17.02 -4.31 -2.31
N THR A 92 -17.57 -3.13 -2.48
CA THR A 92 -19.02 -2.94 -2.73
C THR A 92 -19.30 -3.05 -4.22
N LYS A 93 -20.57 -2.86 -4.62
CA LYS A 93 -20.98 -2.86 -6.04
C LYS A 93 -20.22 -1.82 -6.88
N GLU A 94 -19.87 -0.69 -6.28
CA GLU A 94 -19.29 0.45 -6.98
C GLU A 94 -17.83 0.67 -6.58
N ASN A 95 -17.55 0.68 -5.27
CA ASN A 95 -16.28 1.13 -4.72
C ASN A 95 -15.62 0.14 -3.75
N LEU A 96 -14.32 0.29 -3.57
CA LEU A 96 -13.59 -0.34 -2.47
C LEU A 96 -13.81 0.47 -1.18
N MET A 97 -14.16 -0.22 -0.10
CA MET A 97 -14.35 0.34 1.24
C MET A 97 -13.30 -0.23 2.19
N GLY A 98 -12.88 0.57 3.15
CA GLY A 98 -12.07 0.15 4.29
C GLY A 98 -12.80 0.46 5.59
N VAL A 99 -12.81 -0.47 6.54
CA VAL A 99 -13.37 -0.28 7.88
C VAL A 99 -12.29 -0.61 8.89
N VAL A 100 -12.04 0.30 9.82
CA VAL A 100 -11.05 0.11 10.87
C VAL A 100 -11.74 0.17 12.22
N THR A 101 -11.53 -0.87 13.02
CA THR A 101 -11.97 -0.93 14.41
C THR A 101 -10.76 -0.68 15.32
N TYR A 102 -10.85 0.39 16.09
CA TYR A 102 -9.87 0.78 17.09
C TYR A 102 -10.23 0.18 18.46
N GLY A 103 -9.23 -0.31 19.18
CA GLY A 103 -9.38 -0.85 20.54
C GLY A 103 -9.47 0.23 21.62
N CYS A 104 -9.06 1.46 21.31
CA CYS A 104 -9.02 2.59 22.23
C CYS A 104 -10.31 3.44 22.23
N THR A 105 -10.40 4.33 23.22
CA THR A 105 -11.46 5.34 23.33
C THR A 105 -11.25 6.48 22.32
N GLU A 106 -12.31 7.27 22.05
CA GLU A 106 -12.23 8.39 21.09
C GLU A 106 -11.26 9.49 21.54
N GLU A 107 -11.12 9.70 22.85
CA GLU A 107 -10.19 10.68 23.44
C GLU A 107 -8.72 10.25 23.30
N GLU A 108 -8.46 8.94 23.25
CA GLU A 108 -7.11 8.37 23.04
C GLU A 108 -6.74 8.30 21.55
N LEU A 109 -7.73 8.38 20.65
CA LEU A 109 -7.47 8.39 19.21
C LEU A 109 -6.93 9.76 18.78
N THR A 110 -5.61 9.85 18.72
CA THR A 110 -4.92 11.04 18.24
C THR A 110 -5.12 11.22 16.72
N GLU A 111 -5.23 12.47 16.24
CA GLU A 111 -5.33 12.79 14.80
C GLU A 111 -4.18 12.19 13.98
N GLU A 112 -3.00 12.05 14.57
CA GLU A 112 -1.83 11.42 13.94
C GLU A 112 -2.06 9.94 13.61
N VAL A 113 -2.68 9.19 14.53
CA VAL A 113 -3.00 7.76 14.34
C VAL A 113 -3.99 7.60 13.20
N GLU A 114 -5.04 8.42 13.19
CA GLU A 114 -6.03 8.41 12.11
C GLU A 114 -5.39 8.77 10.76
N ARG A 115 -4.53 9.79 10.74
CA ARG A 115 -3.79 10.17 9.54
C ARG A 115 -2.91 9.03 9.02
N HIS A 116 -2.23 8.30 9.91
CA HIS A 116 -1.42 7.14 9.53
C HIS A 116 -2.27 6.04 8.89
N VAL A 117 -3.44 5.73 9.46
CA VAL A 117 -4.39 4.75 8.90
C VAL A 117 -4.88 5.18 7.52
N VAL A 118 -5.26 6.44 7.35
CA VAL A 118 -5.71 6.97 6.06
C VAL A 118 -4.61 6.85 4.99
N LEU A 119 -3.36 7.17 5.35
CA LEU A 119 -2.22 7.03 4.43
C LEU A 119 -1.93 5.55 4.09
N TRP A 120 -2.08 4.65 5.06
CA TRP A 120 -1.93 3.22 4.84
C TRP A 120 -3.02 2.68 3.90
N LEU A 121 -4.30 2.96 4.18
CA LEU A 121 -5.42 2.56 3.32
C LEU A 121 -5.32 3.16 1.92
N ARG A 122 -4.84 4.41 1.79
CA ARG A 122 -4.54 5.02 0.49
C ARG A 122 -3.45 4.24 -0.26
N SER A 123 -2.42 3.77 0.43
CA SER A 123 -1.37 2.96 -0.19
C SER A 123 -1.91 1.61 -0.67
N VAL A 124 -2.79 0.97 0.11
CA VAL A 124 -3.49 -0.25 -0.28
C VAL A 124 -4.39 -0.02 -1.50
N LYS A 125 -5.15 1.08 -1.52
CA LYS A 125 -5.96 1.50 -2.67
C LYS A 125 -5.12 1.61 -3.94
N GLU A 126 -4.02 2.36 -3.90
CA GLU A 126 -3.17 2.56 -5.08
C GLU A 126 -2.52 1.25 -5.54
N TYR A 127 -2.15 0.38 -4.60
CA TYR A 127 -1.67 -0.96 -4.92
C TYR A 127 -2.73 -1.78 -5.68
N LEU A 128 -3.96 -1.87 -5.14
CA LEU A 128 -5.05 -2.60 -5.77
C LEU A 128 -5.47 -2.01 -7.13
N ARG A 129 -5.40 -0.68 -7.28
CA ARG A 129 -5.67 0.01 -8.55
C ARG A 129 -4.80 -0.51 -9.70
N MET A 130 -3.56 -0.91 -9.43
CA MET A 130 -2.67 -1.48 -10.45
C MET A 130 -3.19 -2.83 -10.99
N TYR A 131 -3.92 -3.57 -10.16
CA TYR A 131 -4.47 -4.87 -10.51
C TYR A 131 -5.74 -4.79 -11.35
N LEU A 132 -6.45 -3.65 -11.30
CA LEU A 132 -7.63 -3.39 -12.14
C LEU A 132 -7.29 -3.14 -13.62
N LYS A 133 -6.08 -2.64 -13.92
CA LYS A 133 -5.64 -2.32 -15.30
C LYS A 133 -4.89 -3.49 -15.93
N GLU A 134 -5.32 -4.00 -17.08
CA GLU A 134 -4.68 -5.12 -17.78
C GLU A 134 -3.51 -4.73 -18.73
N SER A 135 -3.08 -3.47 -18.75
CA SER A 135 -2.04 -3.01 -19.68
C SER A 135 -0.68 -3.66 -19.41
N LEU A 136 0.16 -3.78 -20.45
CA LEU A 136 1.54 -4.28 -20.32
C LEU A 136 2.35 -3.45 -19.30
N ASN A 137 2.17 -2.13 -19.33
CA ASN A 137 2.78 -1.22 -18.36
C ASN A 137 2.35 -1.55 -16.93
N ALA A 138 1.07 -1.88 -16.70
CA ALA A 138 0.60 -2.29 -15.38
C ALA A 138 1.23 -3.61 -14.93
N LYS A 139 1.44 -4.58 -15.83
CA LYS A 139 2.12 -5.85 -15.49
C LYS A 139 3.58 -5.62 -15.09
N ILE A 140 4.32 -4.81 -15.84
CA ILE A 140 5.70 -4.45 -15.50
C ILE A 140 5.73 -3.72 -14.15
N PHE A 141 4.82 -2.77 -13.95
CA PHE A 141 4.78 -2.00 -12.71
C PHE A 141 4.41 -2.87 -11.49
N ARG A 142 3.49 -3.84 -11.64
CA ARG A 142 3.21 -4.84 -10.59
C ARG A 142 4.47 -5.65 -10.24
N TYR A 143 5.22 -6.08 -11.25
CA TYR A 143 6.47 -6.82 -11.02
C TYR A 143 7.50 -5.97 -10.27
N VAL A 144 7.70 -4.72 -10.68
CA VAL A 144 8.59 -3.77 -9.99
C VAL A 144 8.11 -3.51 -8.57
N MET A 145 6.80 -3.30 -8.37
CA MET A 145 6.23 -3.06 -7.05
C MET A 145 6.49 -4.23 -6.11
N ASN A 146 6.13 -5.44 -6.52
CA ASN A 146 6.22 -6.62 -5.66
C ASN A 146 7.67 -7.03 -5.37
N LYS A 147 8.57 -6.90 -6.34
CA LYS A 147 9.94 -7.42 -6.23
C LYS A 147 10.95 -6.41 -5.73
N ILE A 148 10.70 -5.11 -5.94
CA ILE A 148 11.67 -4.05 -5.67
C ILE A 148 11.12 -3.08 -4.63
N VAL A 149 9.94 -2.51 -4.88
CA VAL A 149 9.42 -1.43 -4.02
C VAL A 149 9.02 -1.98 -2.65
N LEU A 150 8.24 -3.07 -2.61
CA LEU A 150 7.76 -3.62 -1.34
C LEU A 150 8.88 -4.17 -0.44
N THR A 151 9.98 -4.63 -1.04
CA THR A 151 11.16 -5.12 -0.31
C THR A 151 12.04 -4.00 0.22
N MET A 152 11.91 -2.77 -0.30
CA MET A 152 12.66 -1.62 0.19
C MET A 152 12.10 -1.09 1.51
N THR A 153 13.00 -0.54 2.34
CA THR A 153 12.63 0.23 3.53
C THR A 153 11.94 1.54 3.15
N PRO A 154 11.16 2.17 4.04
CA PRO A 154 10.52 3.47 3.75
C PRO A 154 11.51 4.55 3.32
N SER A 155 12.70 4.61 3.94
CA SER A 155 13.77 5.54 3.56
C SER A 155 14.30 5.28 2.15
N GLN A 156 14.56 4.01 1.80
CA GLN A 156 15.01 3.62 0.46
C GLN A 156 13.97 3.96 -0.61
N ARG A 157 12.67 3.73 -0.35
CA ARG A 157 11.59 4.11 -1.28
C ARG A 157 11.58 5.61 -1.55
N LYS A 158 11.75 6.43 -0.50
CA LYS A 158 11.79 7.90 -0.63
C LYS A 158 12.98 8.36 -1.46
N ILE A 159 14.16 7.80 -1.22
CA ILE A 159 15.38 8.10 -1.98
C ILE A 159 15.23 7.65 -3.43
N SER A 160 14.73 6.44 -3.66
CA SER A 160 14.50 5.90 -5.01
C SER A 160 13.54 6.77 -5.81
N LEU A 161 12.42 7.21 -5.22
CA LEU A 161 11.48 8.12 -5.88
C LEU A 161 12.10 9.49 -6.19
N MET A 162 12.95 10.00 -5.30
CA MET A 162 13.67 11.25 -5.54
C MET A 162 14.65 11.09 -6.71
N LEU A 163 15.42 10.01 -6.76
CA LEU A 163 16.33 9.71 -7.87
C LEU A 163 15.58 9.57 -9.20
N ILE A 164 14.47 8.82 -9.22
CA ILE A 164 13.64 8.68 -10.43
C ILE A 164 13.16 10.04 -10.93
N ARG A 165 12.73 10.94 -10.03
CA ARG A 165 12.32 12.31 -10.43
C ARG A 165 13.47 13.08 -11.07
N ILE A 166 14.67 12.99 -10.51
CA ILE A 166 15.86 13.64 -11.05
C ILE A 166 16.20 13.06 -12.44
N THR A 167 16.21 11.74 -12.58
CA THR A 167 16.50 11.07 -13.86
C THR A 167 15.48 11.43 -14.95
N VAL A 168 14.20 11.57 -14.61
CA VAL A 168 13.17 12.01 -15.58
C VAL A 168 13.45 13.45 -16.05
N VAL A 169 13.80 14.36 -15.14
CA VAL A 169 14.17 15.74 -15.50
C VAL A 169 15.41 15.75 -16.38
N GLU A 170 16.40 14.93 -16.06
CA GLU A 170 17.64 14.79 -16.84
C GLU A 170 17.35 14.31 -18.27
N ILE A 171 16.53 13.27 -18.44
CA ILE A 171 16.13 12.78 -19.77
C ILE A 171 15.41 13.87 -20.58
N ILE A 172 14.56 14.67 -19.94
CA ILE A 172 13.87 15.78 -20.59
C ILE A 172 14.86 16.85 -21.07
N VAL A 173 15.86 17.20 -20.25
CA VAL A 173 16.90 18.17 -20.63
C VAL A 173 17.73 17.66 -21.81
N ILE A 174 18.14 16.38 -21.79
CA ILE A 174 18.86 15.76 -22.91
C ILE A 174 18.01 15.79 -24.18
N LEU A 175 16.72 15.48 -24.09
CA LEU A 175 15.79 15.58 -25.22
C LEU A 175 15.73 17.00 -25.80
N PHE A 176 15.67 18.04 -24.95
CA PHE A 176 15.70 19.44 -25.41
C PHE A 176 16.99 19.78 -26.15
N ILE A 177 18.14 19.35 -25.64
CA ILE A 177 19.45 19.58 -26.28
C ILE A 177 19.50 18.89 -27.65
N VAL A 178 19.06 17.63 -27.75
CA VAL A 178 19.06 16.87 -29.00
C VAL A 178 18.12 17.49 -30.03
N VAL A 179 16.90 17.86 -29.63
CA VAL A 179 15.93 18.52 -30.52
C VAL A 179 16.46 19.88 -30.99
N GLY A 180 17.01 20.68 -30.08
CA GLY A 180 17.64 21.95 -30.41
C GLY A 180 18.78 21.79 -31.42
N TYR A 181 19.67 20.83 -31.19
CA TYR A 181 20.76 20.52 -32.12
C TYR A 181 20.25 20.14 -33.51
N VAL A 182 19.27 19.23 -33.60
CA VAL A 182 18.70 18.79 -34.88
C VAL A 182 18.03 19.95 -35.63
N ILE A 183 17.34 20.86 -34.94
CA ILE A 183 16.64 21.99 -35.58
C ILE A 183 17.60 23.09 -36.03
N PHE A 184 18.61 23.42 -35.24
CA PHE A 184 19.49 24.58 -35.49
C PHE A 184 20.75 24.25 -36.29
N VAL A 185 21.22 23.01 -36.26
CA VAL A 185 22.50 22.62 -36.88
C VAL A 185 22.29 21.78 -38.14
N LEU A 186 21.26 20.94 -38.15
CA LEU A 186 20.97 20.03 -39.27
C LEU A 186 19.98 20.59 -40.29
N LYS A 187 19.36 21.73 -39.98
CA LYS A 187 18.40 22.45 -40.81
C LYS A 187 18.96 23.83 -41.14
#